data_AF-A0A842QBS9-F1
#
_entry.id   AF-A0A842QBS9-F1
#
_cell.length_a   1.000
_cell.length_b   1.000
_cell.length_c   1.000
_cell.angle_alpha   90.00
_cell.angle_beta   90.00
_cell.angle_gamma   90.00
#
_symmetry.space_group_name_H-M   'P 1'
#
loop_
_entity.id
_entity.type
_entity.pdbx_description
1 polymer ?
#
loop_
_entity_poly.entity_id
_entity_poly.type
_entity_poly.pdbx_seq_one_letter_code
_entity_poly.pdbx_strand_id
1 'polypeptide(L)'
;MAIFRADHYITAELKETDLETDGKKVLDALEAIPEIKDLALVSRKFEGKRWAEISGRIAIPEGSKAFWGMIKKEVTDREPYNLFVRVDVNAEAETIDAAREKVKNWIETEIVPHIEKNVDVKKIHVQQPSDVYMPDLN
;
A
#
# COMPACT_ATOMS: atom_id res chain seq x y z
N MET A 1 14.51 -15.13 -17.12
CA MET A 1 14.02 -13.83 -17.64
C MET A 1 14.73 -12.72 -16.87
N ALA A 2 14.40 -11.45 -17.12
CA ALA A 2 15.00 -10.34 -16.36
C ALA A 2 14.20 -10.09 -15.06
N ILE A 3 14.86 -9.58 -14.03
CA ILE A 3 14.23 -9.17 -12.78
C ILE A 3 14.08 -7.65 -12.80
N PHE A 4 12.86 -7.17 -12.68
CA PHE A 4 12.55 -5.74 -12.64
C PHE A 4 12.03 -5.35 -11.26
N ARG A 5 12.38 -4.14 -10.81
CA ARG A 5 11.71 -3.50 -9.68
C ARG A 5 10.38 -2.91 -10.16
N ALA A 6 9.28 -3.27 -9.52
CA ALA A 6 7.93 -2.90 -9.91
C ALA A 6 7.17 -2.31 -8.72
N ASP A 7 7.38 -1.02 -8.48
CA ASP A 7 6.73 -0.28 -7.40
C ASP A 7 5.27 0.06 -7.74
N HIS A 8 4.37 -0.19 -6.80
CA HIS A 8 2.96 0.18 -6.87
C HIS A 8 2.49 0.82 -5.57
N TYR A 9 1.45 1.63 -5.68
CA TYR A 9 0.74 2.25 -4.57
C TYR A 9 -0.69 1.74 -4.49
N ILE A 10 -1.16 1.53 -3.27
CA ILE A 10 -2.56 1.31 -2.94
C ILE A 10 -3.04 2.56 -2.23
N THR A 11 -4.07 3.21 -2.74
CA THR A 11 -4.73 4.34 -2.08
C THR A 11 -6.18 3.99 -1.78
N ALA A 12 -6.66 4.29 -0.57
CA ALA A 12 -8.05 4.05 -0.23
C ALA A 12 -8.69 5.22 0.54
N GLU A 13 -9.91 5.56 0.14
CA GLU A 13 -10.84 6.42 0.87
C GLU A 13 -11.66 5.52 1.80
N LEU A 14 -11.63 5.81 3.11
CA LEU A 14 -12.40 5.06 4.11
C LEU A 14 -13.70 5.80 4.42
N LYS A 15 -14.77 5.08 4.77
CA LYS A 15 -16.05 5.74 5.10
C LYS A 15 -15.95 6.56 6.39
N GLU A 16 -15.30 5.99 7.39
CA GLU A 16 -14.91 6.65 8.62
C GLU A 16 -13.46 6.26 8.91
N THR A 17 -12.74 7.08 9.68
CA THR A 17 -11.33 6.80 10.00
C THR A 17 -11.08 6.97 11.48
N ASP A 18 -10.67 5.86 12.09
CA ASP A 18 -10.14 5.77 13.43
C ASP A 18 -8.76 5.11 13.38
N LEU A 19 -7.73 5.89 13.69
CA LEU A 19 -6.34 5.49 13.47
C LEU A 19 -5.91 4.24 14.25
N GLU A 20 -6.52 4.01 15.42
CA GLU A 20 -6.18 2.88 16.28
C GLU A 20 -6.82 1.59 15.77
N THR A 21 -8.12 1.63 15.51
CA THR A 21 -8.88 0.47 15.05
C THR A 21 -8.60 0.14 13.59
N ASP A 22 -8.55 1.12 12.70
CA ASP A 22 -8.27 0.90 11.28
C ASP A 22 -6.80 0.55 11.04
N GLY A 23 -5.87 1.14 11.82
CA GLY A 23 -4.47 0.72 11.86
C GLY A 23 -4.33 -0.78 12.12
N LYS A 24 -5.04 -1.28 13.13
CA LYS A 24 -5.05 -2.69 13.47
C LYS A 24 -5.73 -3.56 12.41
N LYS A 25 -6.89 -3.16 11.88
CA LYS A 25 -7.60 -3.92 10.84
C LYS A 25 -6.76 -4.07 9.57
N VAL A 26 -6.06 -3.01 9.15
CA VAL A 26 -5.14 -3.08 8.00
C VAL A 26 -3.95 -3.98 8.32
N LEU A 27 -3.37 -3.87 9.53
CA LEU A 27 -2.30 -4.78 9.96
C LEU A 27 -2.76 -6.25 9.89
N ASP A 28 -3.90 -6.58 10.50
CA ASP A 28 -4.48 -7.93 10.54
C ASP A 28 -4.77 -8.45 9.12
N ALA A 29 -5.25 -7.58 8.23
CA ALA A 29 -5.50 -7.91 6.83
C ALA A 29 -4.20 -8.31 6.09
N LEU A 30 -3.12 -7.57 6.34
CA LEU A 30 -1.82 -7.80 5.71
C LEU A 30 -1.09 -9.00 6.31
N GLU A 31 -1.23 -9.25 7.62
CA GLU A 31 -0.66 -10.43 8.29
C GLU A 31 -1.23 -11.75 7.77
N ALA A 32 -2.46 -11.72 7.25
CA ALA A 32 -3.09 -12.88 6.61
C ALA A 32 -2.45 -13.25 5.27
N ILE A 33 -1.59 -12.41 4.70
CA ILE A 33 -0.95 -12.62 3.39
C ILE A 33 0.42 -13.27 3.61
N PRO A 34 0.65 -14.51 3.14
CA PRO A 34 1.87 -15.25 3.44
C PRO A 34 3.16 -14.54 3.03
N GLU A 35 3.15 -13.77 1.95
CA GLU A 35 4.32 -13.05 1.43
C GLU A 35 4.67 -11.83 2.30
N ILE A 36 3.74 -11.29 3.08
CA ILE A 36 3.98 -10.11 3.91
C ILE A 36 4.45 -10.57 5.30
N LYS A 37 5.64 -10.11 5.70
CA LYS A 37 6.34 -10.55 6.91
C LYS A 37 6.83 -9.37 7.74
N ASP A 38 7.09 -9.67 9.01
CA ASP A 38 7.71 -8.75 9.97
C ASP A 38 6.99 -7.41 10.07
N LEU A 39 5.65 -7.47 10.04
CA LEU A 39 4.80 -6.29 10.11
C LEU A 39 4.86 -5.66 11.51
N ALA A 40 4.87 -4.34 11.54
CA ALA A 40 4.82 -3.55 12.75
C ALA A 40 3.93 -2.32 12.53
N LEU A 41 3.05 -2.06 13.49
CA LEU A 41 2.20 -0.88 13.55
C LEU A 41 2.74 0.11 14.59
N VAL A 42 2.95 1.36 14.18
CA VAL A 42 3.48 2.44 15.02
C VAL A 42 2.60 3.67 14.88
N SER A 43 2.19 4.25 16.01
CA SER A 43 1.52 5.56 15.99
C SER A 43 2.56 6.68 15.87
N ARG A 44 2.34 7.59 14.94
CA ARG A 44 3.20 8.75 14.68
C ARG A 44 2.43 10.05 14.90
N LYS A 45 3.16 11.09 15.34
CA LYS A 45 2.63 12.44 15.52
C LYS A 45 3.71 13.45 15.14
N PHE A 46 3.35 14.41 14.31
CA PHE A 46 4.24 15.52 13.93
C PHE A 46 3.41 16.77 13.60
N GLU A 47 3.81 17.93 14.12
CA GLU A 47 3.14 19.22 13.88
C GLU A 47 1.60 19.18 14.01
N GLY A 48 1.11 18.51 15.06
CA GLY A 48 -0.33 18.35 15.31
C GLY A 48 -1.04 17.29 14.46
N LYS A 49 -0.41 16.80 13.40
CA LYS A 49 -0.91 15.68 12.58
C LYS A 49 -0.60 14.35 13.25
N ARG A 50 -1.48 13.37 13.06
CA ARG A 50 -1.33 12.01 13.58
C ARG A 50 -1.62 10.99 12.48
N TRP A 51 -0.84 9.92 12.45
CA TRP A 51 -1.08 8.80 11.55
C TRP A 51 -0.65 7.49 12.21
N ALA A 52 -1.23 6.39 11.73
CA ALA A 52 -0.76 5.05 11.99
C ALA A 52 0.17 4.65 10.84
N GLU A 53 1.35 4.14 11.15
CA GLU A 53 2.36 3.70 10.19
C GLU A 53 2.50 2.18 10.30
N ILE A 54 2.40 1.49 9.17
CA ILE A 54 2.61 0.05 9.05
C ILE A 54 3.89 -0.15 8.25
N SER A 55 4.83 -0.90 8.79
CA SER A 55 6.07 -1.25 8.08
C SER A 55 6.28 -2.74 8.13
N GLY A 56 6.91 -3.30 7.11
CA GLY A 56 7.25 -4.71 7.07
C GLY A 56 8.09 -5.01 5.85
N ARG A 57 8.11 -6.28 5.46
CA ARG A 57 8.75 -6.72 4.22
C ARG A 57 7.86 -7.65 3.44
N ILE A 58 8.11 -7.68 2.13
CA ILE A 58 7.53 -8.64 1.21
C ILE A 58 8.60 -9.67 0.91
N ALA A 59 8.30 -10.94 1.16
CA ALA A 59 9.17 -12.08 0.94
C ALA A 59 8.64 -12.88 -0.25
N ILE A 60 9.25 -12.68 -1.40
CA ILE A 60 8.93 -13.34 -2.67
C ILE A 60 10.19 -14.00 -3.26
N PRO A 61 10.04 -14.97 -4.19
CA PRO A 61 11.17 -15.69 -4.77
C PRO A 61 12.23 -14.78 -5.40
N GLU A 62 11.82 -13.66 -6.01
CA GLU A 62 12.69 -12.67 -6.66
C GLU A 62 13.44 -11.75 -5.69
N GLY A 63 13.35 -12.01 -4.38
CA GLY A 63 14.04 -11.32 -3.32
C GLY A 63 13.11 -10.53 -2.40
N SER A 64 13.59 -10.21 -1.20
CA SER A 64 12.79 -9.47 -0.23
C SER A 64 12.92 -7.95 -0.39
N LYS A 65 11.79 -7.24 -0.24
CA LYS A 65 11.69 -5.78 -0.37
C LYS A 65 10.82 -5.17 0.72
N ALA A 66 10.86 -3.85 0.85
CA ALA A 66 10.16 -3.13 1.90
C ALA A 66 8.66 -2.98 1.59
N PHE A 67 7.85 -3.13 2.63
CA PHE A 67 6.44 -2.75 2.65
C PHE A 67 6.27 -1.55 3.57
N TRP A 68 5.53 -0.54 3.13
CA TRP A 68 5.22 0.61 3.98
C TRP A 68 3.80 1.08 3.72
N GLY A 69 3.04 1.32 4.78
CA GLY A 69 1.70 1.86 4.73
C GLY A 69 1.49 2.95 5.78
N MET A 70 0.57 3.85 5.50
CA MET A 70 0.13 4.89 6.42
C MET A 70 -1.38 5.03 6.38
N ILE A 71 -1.96 5.28 7.54
CA ILE A 71 -3.37 5.62 7.71
C ILE A 71 -3.45 6.97 8.40
N LYS A 72 -4.12 7.92 7.78
CA LYS A 72 -4.31 9.29 8.28
C LYS A 72 -5.79 9.66 8.27
N LYS A 73 -6.15 10.57 9.17
CA LYS A 73 -7.53 11.07 9.26
C LYS A 73 -7.77 12.21 8.27
N GLU A 74 -6.81 13.12 8.17
CA GLU A 74 -6.90 14.29 7.31
C GLU A 74 -6.62 13.92 5.85
N VAL A 75 -7.55 14.25 4.96
CA VAL A 75 -7.40 14.16 3.50
C VAL A 75 -7.25 15.56 2.92
N THR A 76 -6.59 15.66 1.78
CA THR A 76 -6.45 16.93 1.04
C THR A 76 -6.77 16.70 -0.43
N ASP A 77 -6.94 17.76 -1.21
CA ASP A 77 -7.16 17.62 -2.65
C ASP A 77 -6.01 16.87 -3.35
N ARG A 78 -4.78 17.00 -2.83
CA ARG A 78 -3.60 16.28 -3.34
C ARG A 78 -3.52 14.83 -2.87
N GLU A 79 -4.11 14.55 -1.71
CA GLU A 79 -4.11 13.23 -1.10
C GLU A 79 -5.52 12.89 -0.62
N PRO A 80 -6.45 12.60 -1.56
CA PRO A 80 -7.86 12.37 -1.26
C PRO A 80 -8.09 10.92 -0.77
N TYR A 81 -7.22 10.45 0.13
CA TYR A 81 -7.20 9.08 0.65
C TYR A 81 -6.76 9.08 2.11
N ASN A 82 -7.31 8.13 2.87
CA ASN A 82 -6.94 7.91 4.27
C ASN A 82 -5.84 6.86 4.39
N LEU A 83 -5.93 5.80 3.60
CA LEU A 83 -4.92 4.74 3.53
C LEU A 83 -4.03 4.96 2.30
N PHE A 84 -2.73 4.85 2.53
CA PHE A 84 -1.73 4.71 1.48
C PHE A 84 -0.82 3.54 1.81
N VAL A 85 -0.52 2.71 0.82
CA VAL A 85 0.44 1.62 0.93
C VAL A 85 1.37 1.67 -0.27
N ARG A 86 2.68 1.62 -0.02
CA ARG A 86 3.70 1.37 -1.03
C ARG A 86 4.12 -0.09 -1.00
N VAL A 87 3.97 -0.72 -2.15
CA VAL A 87 4.40 -2.09 -2.44
C VAL A 87 5.60 -1.98 -3.38
N ASP A 88 6.82 -2.11 -2.84
CA ASP A 88 8.06 -2.19 -3.61
C ASP A 88 8.44 -3.67 -3.68
N VAL A 89 8.46 -4.24 -4.88
CA VAL A 89 8.79 -5.66 -5.10
C VAL A 89 9.60 -5.85 -6.36
N ASN A 90 10.35 -6.94 -6.41
CA ASN A 90 10.94 -7.43 -7.64
C ASN A 90 9.96 -8.38 -8.33
N ALA A 91 9.96 -8.41 -9.65
CA ALA A 91 9.21 -9.39 -10.42
C ALA A 91 10.01 -9.86 -11.63
N GLU A 92 10.03 -11.17 -11.83
CA GLU A 92 10.59 -11.76 -13.04
C GLU A 92 9.60 -11.65 -14.20
N ALA A 93 10.03 -11.06 -15.32
CA ALA A 93 9.26 -10.92 -16.55
C ALA A 93 10.17 -10.67 -17.77
N GLU A 94 9.58 -10.65 -18.98
CA GLU A 94 10.30 -10.32 -20.22
C GLU A 94 10.57 -8.81 -20.37
N THR A 95 9.67 -7.96 -19.86
CA THR A 95 9.76 -6.50 -19.91
C THR A 95 9.34 -5.88 -18.58
N ILE A 96 9.72 -4.60 -18.37
CA ILE A 96 9.30 -3.86 -17.17
C ILE A 96 7.79 -3.68 -17.09
N ASP A 97 7.10 -3.51 -18.22
CA ASP A 97 5.65 -3.34 -18.24
C ASP A 97 4.94 -4.64 -17.86
N ALA A 98 5.43 -5.78 -18.35
CA ALA A 98 4.93 -7.10 -17.95
C ALA A 98 5.18 -7.37 -16.45
N ALA A 99 6.34 -6.97 -15.92
CA ALA A 99 6.63 -7.06 -14.49
C ALA A 99 5.66 -6.22 -13.66
N ARG A 100 5.36 -4.99 -14.11
CA ARG A 100 4.42 -4.09 -13.43
C ARG A 100 3.00 -4.63 -13.45
N GLU A 101 2.54 -5.12 -14.60
CA GLU A 101 1.21 -5.72 -14.73
C GLU A 101 1.07 -6.97 -13.83
N LYS A 102 2.09 -7.83 -13.79
CA LYS A 102 2.13 -9.00 -12.89
C LYS A 102 1.97 -8.58 -11.43
N VAL A 103 2.71 -7.58 -10.99
CA VAL A 103 2.64 -7.08 -9.60
C VAL A 103 1.30 -6.40 -9.31
N LYS A 104 0.79 -5.59 -10.23
CA LYS A 104 -0.53 -4.97 -10.09
C LYS A 104 -1.62 -6.02 -9.91
N ASN A 105 -1.64 -7.04 -10.77
CA ASN A 105 -2.60 -8.13 -10.70
C ASN A 105 -2.51 -8.87 -9.37
N TRP A 106 -1.28 -9.16 -8.89
CA TRP A 106 -1.08 -9.76 -7.57
C TRP A 106 -1.64 -8.90 -6.43
N ILE A 107 -1.39 -7.58 -6.46
CA ILE A 107 -1.94 -6.65 -5.45
C ILE A 107 -3.47 -6.64 -5.49
N GLU A 108 -4.07 -6.56 -6.68
CA GLU A 108 -5.52 -6.51 -6.87
C GLU A 108 -6.23 -7.82 -6.48
N THR A 109 -5.54 -8.97 -6.58
CA THR A 109 -6.12 -10.28 -6.31
C THR A 109 -5.83 -10.80 -4.90
N GLU A 110 -4.67 -10.48 -4.33
CA GLU A 110 -4.24 -11.02 -3.03
C GLU A 110 -4.25 -9.97 -1.92
N ILE A 111 -3.94 -8.71 -2.19
CA ILE A 111 -3.84 -7.68 -1.13
C ILE A 111 -5.14 -6.91 -0.95
N VAL A 112 -5.68 -6.36 -2.04
CA VAL A 112 -6.88 -5.52 -2.01
C VAL A 112 -8.07 -6.23 -1.35
N PRO A 113 -8.41 -7.49 -1.68
CA PRO A 113 -9.56 -8.16 -1.09
C PRO A 113 -9.42 -8.36 0.42
N HIS A 114 -8.19 -8.56 0.91
CA HIS A 114 -7.92 -8.67 2.34
C HIS A 114 -8.18 -7.34 3.06
N ILE A 115 -7.81 -6.21 2.46
CA ILE A 115 -8.07 -4.88 3.02
C ILE A 115 -9.58 -4.60 3.03
N GLU A 116 -10.26 -4.79 1.90
CA GLU A 116 -11.71 -4.52 1.76
C GLU A 116 -12.57 -5.38 2.69
N LYS A 117 -12.13 -6.59 3.02
CA LYS A 117 -12.82 -7.47 3.96
C LYS A 117 -12.73 -7.00 5.42
N ASN A 118 -11.65 -6.31 5.78
CA ASN A 118 -11.36 -5.94 7.17
C ASN A 118 -11.64 -4.47 7.47
N VAL A 119 -11.66 -3.61 6.45
CA VAL A 119 -11.80 -2.16 6.58
C VAL A 119 -12.97 -1.66 5.75
N ASP A 120 -13.75 -0.71 6.28
CA ASP A 120 -14.87 -0.13 5.54
C ASP A 120 -14.38 0.91 4.51
N VAL A 121 -14.03 0.38 3.34
CA VAL A 121 -13.49 1.15 2.23
C VAL A 121 -14.64 1.69 1.36
N LYS A 122 -14.59 2.98 1.04
CA LYS A 122 -15.47 3.60 0.05
C LYS A 122 -14.92 3.45 -1.37
N LYS A 123 -13.62 3.62 -1.53
CA LYS A 123 -12.93 3.52 -2.82
C LYS A 123 -11.49 3.09 -2.60
N ILE A 124 -10.99 2.16 -3.42
CA ILE A 124 -9.58 1.74 -3.43
C ILE A 124 -9.03 1.78 -4.86
N HIS A 125 -7.76 2.14 -5.00
CA HIS A 125 -7.05 2.13 -6.28
C HIS A 125 -5.69 1.48 -6.13
N VAL A 126 -5.28 0.74 -7.15
CA VAL A 126 -3.90 0.29 -7.34
C VAL A 126 -3.30 1.08 -8.50
N GLN A 127 -2.24 1.83 -8.20
CA GLN A 127 -1.67 2.85 -9.07
C GLN A 127 -0.17 2.69 -9.16
N GLN A 128 0.43 3.10 -10.28
CA GLN A 128 1.88 3.28 -10.35
C GLN A 128 2.27 4.65 -9.78
N PRO A 129 3.54 4.83 -9.37
CA PRO A 129 4.02 6.13 -8.91
C PRO A 129 3.80 7.28 -9.89
N SER A 130 3.81 7.00 -11.20
CA SER A 130 3.53 7.98 -12.25
C SER A 130 2.08 8.44 -12.31
N ASP A 131 1.15 7.70 -11.70
CA ASP A 131 -0.28 7.97 -11.76
C ASP A 131 -0.76 8.83 -10.57
N VAL A 132 0.12 9.05 -9.59
CA VAL A 132 -0.16 9.95 -8.45
C VAL A 132 0.14 11.39 -8.87
N TYR A 133 -0.64 12.34 -8.33
CA TYR A 133 -0.52 13.77 -8.58
C TYR A 133 0.94 14.22 -8.72
N MET A 134 1.33 14.57 -9.96
CA MET A 134 2.54 15.30 -10.26
C MET A 134 2.17 16.79 -10.31
N PRO A 135 2.71 17.66 -9.44
CA PRO A 135 2.51 19.09 -9.61
C PRO A 135 3.11 19.51 -10.96
N ASP A 136 2.42 20.39 -11.69
CA ASP A 136 3.01 21.07 -12.82
C ASP A 136 4.24 21.85 -12.34
N LEU A 137 5.41 21.41 -12.77
CA LEU A 137 6.67 22.12 -12.58
C LEU A 137 6.73 23.20 -13.66
N ASN A 138 6.01 24.30 -13.46
CA ASN A 138 6.19 25.53 -14.24
C ASN A 138 7.44 26.27 -13.80
#